data_AF-A0A3L6RYL0-F1
#
_entry.id   AF-A0A3L6RYL0-F1
#
_cell.length_a   1.000
_cell.length_b   1.000
_cell.length_c   1.000
_cell.angle_alpha   90.00
_cell.angle_beta   90.00
_cell.angle_gamma   90.00
#
_symmetry.space_group_name_H-M   'P 1'
#
loop_
_entity.id
_entity.type
_entity.pdbx_description
1 polymer ?
#
loop_
_entity_poly.entity_id
_entity_poly.type
_entity_poly.pdbx_seq_one_letter_code
_entity_poly.pdbx_strand_id
1 'polypeptide(L)'
;MAMAAAKSLAPVLILTVFCCHAFLTPSHASSDDFPQCLSASIPCPLVHAQSSPSFTSVLVSSIRNARFSTPTTVRPLWVITPTNASHVQAAVVCGRRHGVRLRVRSGGHDYEGLSYSAKRPEVFAVVDLSNLRGVRIDKQNSTAWVDSGATLGELYYAVRLVPVPPTVTAFRIPVTVDDGAVDAVTRWQEVAPALPDDLFIRAYFNYRDLDLGENVVVGNVSSYDAGKVWGEKYFRDNYKRLAMAKGEIDPDDYFRNEQSIPPLGPGK
;
A
#
# COMPACT_ATOMS: atom_id res chain seq x y z
N MET A 1 6.86 -36.25 -89.10
CA MET A 1 8.29 -35.89 -89.05
C MET A 1 8.46 -34.88 -87.93
N ALA A 2 9.35 -35.17 -87.00
CA ALA A 2 9.58 -34.40 -85.79
C ALA A 2 10.19 -33.03 -86.07
N MET A 3 9.95 -32.06 -85.18
CA MET A 3 11.03 -31.22 -84.66
C MET A 3 10.66 -30.64 -83.29
N ALA A 4 11.61 -30.80 -82.37
CA ALA A 4 11.51 -30.48 -80.95
C ALA A 4 11.71 -28.99 -80.68
N ALA A 5 11.05 -28.48 -79.64
CA ALA A 5 11.39 -27.21 -79.01
C ALA A 5 11.78 -27.47 -77.55
N ALA A 6 13.04 -27.15 -77.23
CA ALA A 6 13.61 -27.25 -75.90
C ALA A 6 12.92 -26.30 -74.92
N LYS A 7 12.61 -26.78 -73.71
CA LYS A 7 12.19 -25.93 -72.59
C LYS A 7 13.25 -26.01 -71.49
N SER A 8 13.84 -24.86 -71.20
CA SER A 8 14.80 -24.62 -70.13
C SER A 8 14.16 -24.90 -68.76
N LEU A 9 14.85 -25.68 -67.90
CA LEU A 9 14.52 -25.79 -66.49
C LEU A 9 15.16 -24.61 -65.74
N ALA A 10 14.34 -23.71 -65.19
CA ALA A 10 14.75 -22.80 -64.14
C ALA A 10 14.51 -23.48 -62.77
N PRO A 11 15.47 -23.45 -61.83
CA PRO A 11 15.23 -23.98 -60.50
C PRO A 11 14.33 -22.98 -59.74
N VAL A 12 13.14 -23.42 -59.36
CA VAL A 12 12.30 -22.70 -58.39
C VAL A 12 12.91 -22.93 -57.02
N LEU A 13 13.56 -21.90 -56.47
CA LEU A 13 14.00 -21.88 -55.08
C LEU A 13 12.76 -21.71 -54.20
N ILE A 14 12.22 -22.82 -53.67
CA ILE A 14 11.17 -22.77 -52.66
C ILE A 14 11.83 -22.37 -51.34
N LEU A 15 11.76 -21.08 -51.02
CA LEU A 15 12.13 -20.57 -49.70
C LEU A 15 11.02 -20.98 -48.72
N THR A 16 11.18 -22.14 -48.08
CA THR A 16 10.34 -22.52 -46.94
C THR A 16 10.65 -21.58 -45.78
N VAL A 17 9.80 -20.56 -45.60
CA VAL A 17 9.77 -19.78 -44.37
C VAL A 17 9.35 -20.73 -43.26
N PHE A 18 10.34 -21.24 -42.53
CA PHE A 18 10.12 -21.93 -41.28
C PHE A 18 9.63 -20.88 -40.29
N CYS A 19 8.32 -20.60 -40.34
CA CYS A 19 7.65 -19.76 -39.37
C CYS A 19 7.65 -20.57 -38.08
N CYS A 20 8.72 -20.42 -37.29
CA CYS A 20 8.74 -20.75 -35.87
C CYS A 20 7.58 -20.01 -35.23
N HIS A 21 6.41 -20.64 -35.24
CA HIS A 21 5.40 -20.39 -34.24
C HIS A 21 5.99 -20.94 -32.96
N ALA A 22 6.86 -20.13 -32.33
CA ALA A 22 7.00 -20.20 -30.90
C ALA A 22 5.58 -19.92 -30.39
N PHE A 23 4.86 -20.97 -30.03
CA PHE A 23 3.71 -20.84 -29.15
C PHE A 23 4.25 -20.17 -27.89
N LEU A 24 4.13 -18.85 -27.81
CA LEU A 24 4.25 -18.11 -26.56
C LEU A 24 3.07 -18.59 -25.71
N THR A 25 3.27 -19.69 -25.00
CA THR A 25 2.43 -20.01 -23.85
C THR A 25 2.53 -18.79 -22.93
N PRO A 26 1.43 -18.11 -22.57
CA PRO A 26 1.51 -17.05 -21.59
C PRO A 26 2.09 -17.69 -20.32
N SER A 27 3.28 -17.24 -19.90
CA SER A 27 3.81 -17.65 -18.61
C SER A 27 2.74 -17.32 -17.58
N HIS A 28 2.24 -18.34 -16.88
CA HIS A 28 1.33 -18.10 -15.76
C HIS A 28 2.01 -17.12 -14.83
N ALA A 29 1.44 -15.93 -14.68
CA ALA A 29 2.05 -14.89 -13.87
C ALA A 29 2.08 -15.36 -12.41
N SER A 30 3.26 -15.76 -11.95
CA SER A 30 3.50 -16.16 -10.56
C SER A 30 3.82 -14.93 -9.73
N SER A 31 3.49 -14.98 -8.45
CA SER A 31 4.01 -14.03 -7.46
C SER A 31 5.53 -14.04 -7.39
N ASP A 32 6.18 -15.13 -7.79
CA ASP A 32 7.64 -15.27 -7.80
C ASP A 32 8.32 -14.35 -8.82
N ASP A 33 7.60 -13.98 -9.88
CA ASP A 33 8.10 -13.08 -10.93
C ASP A 33 7.91 -11.59 -10.58
N PHE A 34 7.20 -11.29 -9.48
CA PHE A 34 6.93 -9.92 -9.05
C PHE A 34 8.21 -9.08 -8.83
N PRO A 35 9.26 -9.56 -8.13
CA PRO A 35 10.50 -8.80 -7.96
C PRO A 35 11.22 -8.52 -9.27
N GLN A 36 11.17 -9.46 -10.23
CA GLN A 36 11.77 -9.29 -11.55
C GLN A 36 11.02 -8.22 -12.37
N CYS A 37 9.70 -8.13 -12.22
CA CYS A 37 8.93 -7.05 -12.83
C CYS A 37 9.30 -5.69 -12.20
N LEU A 38 9.45 -5.62 -10.87
CA LEU A 38 9.82 -4.38 -10.19
C LEU A 38 11.21 -3.88 -10.60
N SER A 39 12.20 -4.78 -10.70
CA SER A 39 13.59 -4.41 -11.00
C SER A 39 13.77 -3.75 -12.38
N ALA A 40 12.81 -3.93 -13.29
CA ALA A 40 12.79 -3.27 -14.59
C ALA A 40 12.55 -1.75 -14.51
N SER A 41 11.99 -1.23 -13.41
CA SER A 41 11.60 0.19 -13.29
C SER A 41 11.86 0.80 -11.91
N ILE A 42 12.17 -0.01 -10.90
CA ILE A 42 12.45 0.43 -9.53
C ILE A 42 13.86 -0.03 -9.15
N PRO A 43 14.76 0.89 -8.76
CA PRO A 43 16.08 0.54 -8.28
C PRO A 43 16.05 -0.44 -7.10
N CYS A 44 16.90 -1.46 -7.12
CA CYS A 44 16.96 -2.51 -6.09
C CYS A 44 17.03 -1.99 -4.64
N PRO A 45 17.75 -0.89 -4.30
CA PRO A 45 17.78 -0.38 -2.93
C PRO A 45 16.41 0.08 -2.38
N LEU A 46 15.42 0.28 -3.25
CA LEU A 46 14.05 0.69 -2.89
C LEU A 46 13.08 -0.50 -2.77
N VAL A 47 13.54 -1.73 -2.96
CA VAL A 47 12.72 -2.95 -2.86
C VAL A 47 13.31 -3.84 -1.77
N HIS A 48 12.56 -4.04 -0.70
CA HIS A 48 12.98 -4.80 0.48
C HIS A 48 12.17 -6.10 0.53
N ALA A 49 12.81 -7.23 0.24
CA ALA A 49 12.20 -8.55 0.43
C ALA A 49 12.40 -9.02 1.88
N GLN A 50 11.60 -9.98 2.38
CA GLN A 50 11.78 -10.52 3.74
C GLN A 50 13.20 -11.04 4.03
N SER A 51 13.94 -11.48 3.01
CA SER A 51 15.33 -11.92 3.11
C SER A 51 16.35 -10.76 3.19
N SER A 52 15.93 -9.52 2.89
CA SER A 52 16.81 -8.35 2.91
C SER A 52 17.12 -7.92 4.35
N PRO A 53 18.37 -7.58 4.70
CA PRO A 53 18.73 -7.10 6.04
C PRO A 53 17.98 -5.83 6.48
N SER A 54 17.57 -5.00 5.52
CA SER A 54 16.82 -3.76 5.76
C SER A 54 15.31 -3.96 5.94
N PHE A 55 14.78 -5.16 5.67
CA PHE A 55 13.33 -5.38 5.64
C PHE A 55 12.65 -5.04 6.96
N THR A 56 13.15 -5.59 8.06
CA THR A 56 12.52 -5.42 9.37
C THR A 56 12.55 -3.96 9.80
N SER A 57 13.69 -3.26 9.65
CA SER A 57 13.80 -1.86 10.06
C SER A 57 12.88 -0.95 9.24
N VAL A 58 12.78 -1.17 7.93
CA VAL A 58 11.86 -0.43 7.06
C VAL A 58 10.41 -0.74 7.40
N LEU A 59 10.04 -2.01 7.56
CA LEU A 59 8.67 -2.42 7.88
C LEU A 59 8.20 -1.82 9.21
N VAL A 60 9.01 -1.84 10.27
CA VAL A 60 8.57 -1.38 11.60
C VAL A 60 8.70 0.13 11.82
N SER A 61 9.43 0.85 10.96
CA SER A 61 9.77 2.27 11.11
C SER A 61 8.58 3.20 11.43
N SER A 62 7.43 2.93 10.81
CA SER A 62 6.20 3.72 10.97
C SER A 62 5.04 2.92 11.56
N ILE A 63 5.27 1.72 12.10
CA ILE A 63 4.20 0.97 12.80
C ILE A 63 3.86 1.69 14.09
N ARG A 64 2.64 2.23 14.15
CA ARG A 64 2.17 2.99 15.31
C ARG A 64 1.41 2.16 16.33
N ASN A 65 1.03 0.93 16.02
CA ASN A 65 0.36 0.07 16.98
C ASN A 65 1.19 -1.20 17.21
N ALA A 66 1.81 -1.30 18.40
CA ALA A 66 2.74 -2.39 18.75
C ALA A 66 2.08 -3.78 18.69
N ARG A 67 0.74 -3.83 18.75
CA ARG A 67 -0.08 -5.02 18.55
C ARG A 67 0.22 -5.76 17.23
N PHE A 68 0.64 -5.03 16.21
CA PHE A 68 0.94 -5.54 14.87
C PHE A 68 2.45 -5.73 14.62
N SER A 69 3.28 -5.58 15.65
CA SER A 69 4.73 -5.81 15.57
C SER A 69 5.13 -7.22 16.01
N THR A 70 4.17 -8.11 16.24
CA THR A 70 4.42 -9.47 16.75
C THR A 70 4.87 -10.44 15.65
N PRO A 71 5.45 -11.61 15.99
CA PRO A 71 5.74 -12.67 15.02
C PRO A 71 4.49 -13.32 14.40
N THR A 72 3.35 -13.28 15.10
CA THR A 72 2.08 -13.85 14.64
C THR A 72 1.31 -12.95 13.69
N THR A 73 1.71 -11.68 13.57
CA THR A 73 1.10 -10.74 12.61
C THR A 73 1.47 -11.15 11.19
N VAL A 74 0.50 -11.20 10.29
CA VAL A 74 0.76 -11.46 8.86
C VAL A 74 1.53 -10.29 8.27
N ARG A 75 2.73 -10.55 7.74
CA ARG A 75 3.65 -9.54 7.19
C ARG A 75 3.65 -9.58 5.66
N PRO A 76 3.96 -8.45 4.99
CA PRO A 76 4.16 -8.44 3.55
C PRO A 76 5.37 -9.30 3.17
N LEU A 77 5.40 -9.78 1.94
CA LEU A 77 6.60 -10.40 1.38
C LEU A 77 7.63 -9.36 0.91
N TRP A 78 7.14 -8.17 0.53
CA TRP A 78 7.97 -7.05 0.06
C TRP A 78 7.49 -5.70 0.60
N VAL A 79 8.44 -4.79 0.84
CA VAL A 79 8.19 -3.37 1.04
C VAL A 79 8.88 -2.60 -0.08
N ILE A 80 8.15 -1.74 -0.77
CA ILE A 80 8.65 -0.87 -1.84
C ILE A 80 8.65 0.57 -1.31
N THR A 81 9.76 1.28 -1.41
CA THR A 81 9.95 2.65 -0.89
C THR A 81 10.14 3.67 -2.03
N PRO A 82 9.09 3.91 -2.86
CA PRO A 82 9.18 4.75 -4.06
C PRO A 82 9.65 6.18 -3.75
N THR A 83 10.41 6.77 -4.67
CA THR A 83 10.94 8.14 -4.57
C THR A 83 10.33 9.09 -5.60
N ASN A 84 9.51 8.56 -6.51
CA ASN A 84 8.76 9.33 -7.50
C ASN A 84 7.45 8.59 -7.87
N ALA A 85 6.59 9.24 -8.65
CA ALA A 85 5.32 8.66 -9.07
C ALA A 85 5.47 7.46 -10.01
N SER A 86 6.52 7.40 -10.84
CA SER A 86 6.70 6.29 -11.78
C SER A 86 7.06 4.98 -11.07
N HIS A 87 7.75 5.03 -9.94
CA HIS A 87 7.98 3.85 -9.10
C HIS A 87 6.65 3.33 -8.51
N VAL A 88 5.73 4.21 -8.11
CA VAL A 88 4.39 3.82 -7.65
C VAL A 88 3.61 3.16 -8.78
N GLN A 89 3.62 3.75 -9.98
CA GLN A 89 2.98 3.18 -11.17
C GLN A 89 3.53 1.79 -11.48
N ALA A 90 4.86 1.62 -11.49
CA ALA A 90 5.50 0.33 -11.72
C ALA A 90 5.09 -0.72 -10.68
N ALA A 91 5.02 -0.35 -9.40
CA ALA A 91 4.56 -1.27 -8.35
C ALA A 91 3.13 -1.75 -8.59
N VAL A 92 2.21 -0.85 -8.96
CA VAL A 92 0.80 -1.19 -9.26
C VAL A 92 0.71 -2.09 -10.49
N VAL A 93 1.42 -1.76 -11.57
CA VAL A 93 1.43 -2.55 -12.81
C VAL A 93 1.96 -3.96 -12.54
N CYS A 94 3.10 -4.07 -11.85
CA CYS A 94 3.69 -5.36 -11.52
C CYS A 94 2.82 -6.17 -10.55
N GLY A 95 2.25 -5.53 -9.54
CA GLY A 95 1.39 -6.21 -8.58
C GLY A 95 0.13 -6.76 -9.23
N ARG A 96 -0.54 -5.97 -10.09
CA ARG A 96 -1.69 -6.45 -10.88
C ARG A 96 -1.30 -7.59 -11.81
N ARG A 97 -0.18 -7.46 -12.52
CA ARG A 97 0.28 -8.49 -13.48
C ARG A 97 0.58 -9.83 -12.79
N HIS A 98 1.16 -9.80 -11.60
CA HIS A 98 1.68 -10.98 -10.91
C HIS A 98 0.83 -11.42 -9.71
N GLY A 99 -0.41 -10.93 -9.60
CA GLY A 99 -1.34 -11.34 -8.55
C GLY A 99 -0.92 -10.94 -7.12
N VAL A 100 -0.02 -9.96 -6.97
CA VAL A 100 0.43 -9.44 -5.66
C VAL A 100 -0.40 -8.21 -5.31
N ARG A 101 -1.19 -8.29 -4.23
CA ARG A 101 -1.95 -7.15 -3.72
C ARG A 101 -1.03 -6.12 -3.09
N LEU A 102 -1.41 -4.85 -3.17
CA LEU A 102 -0.67 -3.75 -2.55
C LEU A 102 -1.46 -3.15 -1.40
N ARG A 103 -0.81 -3.01 -0.25
CA ARG A 103 -1.26 -2.16 0.85
C ARG A 103 -0.42 -0.89 0.83
N VAL A 104 -1.06 0.27 0.74
CA VAL A 104 -0.37 1.57 0.67
C VAL A 104 -0.19 2.11 2.08
N ARG A 105 1.03 2.57 2.39
CA ARG A 105 1.35 3.16 3.68
C ARG A 105 1.98 4.54 3.51
N SER A 106 1.37 5.54 4.14
CA SER A 106 2.00 6.85 4.38
C SER A 106 2.64 6.87 5.77
N GLY A 107 1.97 7.48 6.76
CA GLY A 107 2.51 7.60 8.13
C GLY A 107 2.36 6.37 9.04
N GLY A 108 1.69 5.30 8.59
CA GLY A 108 1.52 4.05 9.35
C GLY A 108 0.64 4.16 10.61
N HIS A 109 -0.19 5.20 10.69
CA HIS A 109 -1.10 5.48 11.80
C HIS A 109 -2.44 4.70 11.75
N ASP A 110 -2.55 3.70 10.89
CA ASP A 110 -3.75 2.85 10.81
C ASP A 110 -3.94 2.08 12.13
N TYR A 111 -5.10 2.24 12.77
CA TYR A 111 -5.38 1.65 14.08
C TYR A 111 -5.46 0.14 14.04
N GLU A 112 -5.94 -0.41 12.91
CA GLU A 112 -6.05 -1.85 12.67
C GLU A 112 -4.87 -2.42 11.86
N GLY A 113 -3.81 -1.63 11.69
CA GLY A 113 -2.60 -2.04 10.98
C GLY A 113 -2.82 -2.43 9.52
N LEU A 114 -3.93 -2.02 8.89
CA LEU A 114 -4.35 -2.48 7.56
C LEU A 114 -3.48 -1.93 6.42
N SER A 115 -2.60 -0.97 6.70
CA SER A 115 -1.62 -0.45 5.73
C SER A 115 -0.33 -1.28 5.66
N TYR A 116 -0.11 -2.22 6.59
CA TYR A 116 1.15 -2.98 6.67
C TYR A 116 1.02 -4.42 7.19
N SER A 117 -0.18 -4.85 7.56
CA SER A 117 -0.49 -6.21 7.98
C SER A 117 -1.79 -6.68 7.36
N ALA A 118 -2.07 -7.98 7.44
CA ALA A 118 -3.33 -8.58 7.05
C ALA A 118 -3.89 -9.43 8.19
N LYS A 119 -5.22 -9.58 8.25
CA LYS A 119 -5.87 -10.43 9.25
C LYS A 119 -5.83 -11.90 8.87
N ARG A 120 -6.00 -12.19 7.57
CA ARG A 120 -5.92 -13.54 7.01
C ARG A 120 -4.58 -13.72 6.29
N PRO A 121 -4.03 -14.95 6.26
CA PRO A 121 -2.86 -15.25 5.44
C PRO A 121 -3.12 -14.90 3.97
N GLU A 122 -2.36 -13.96 3.43
CA GLU A 122 -2.40 -13.60 2.02
C GLU A 122 -1.04 -13.09 1.55
N VAL A 123 -0.80 -13.18 0.24
CA VAL A 123 0.39 -12.61 -0.39
C VAL A 123 0.12 -11.15 -0.74
N PHE A 124 0.89 -10.24 -0.14
CA PHE A 124 0.82 -8.82 -0.43
C PHE A 124 2.19 -8.15 -0.28
N ALA A 125 2.29 -6.95 -0.85
CA ALA A 125 3.42 -6.05 -0.66
C ALA A 125 2.93 -4.71 -0.09
N VAL A 126 3.82 -4.02 0.60
CA VAL A 126 3.57 -2.65 1.09
C VAL A 126 4.24 -1.65 0.15
N VAL A 127 3.50 -0.64 -0.30
CA VAL A 127 4.06 0.54 -0.95
C VAL A 127 4.16 1.65 0.09
N ASP A 128 5.36 1.91 0.58
CA ASP A 128 5.65 2.88 1.64
C ASP A 128 6.06 4.23 1.04
N LEU A 129 5.15 5.19 1.13
CA LEU A 129 5.29 6.50 0.52
C LEU A 129 6.17 7.47 1.32
N SER A 130 6.83 7.04 2.40
CA SER A 130 7.61 7.93 3.29
C SER A 130 8.72 8.73 2.59
N ASN A 131 9.22 8.25 1.44
CA ASN A 131 10.19 8.99 0.62
C ASN A 131 9.54 10.08 -0.27
N LEU A 132 8.23 10.03 -0.50
CA LEU A 132 7.44 11.05 -1.21
C LEU A 132 6.86 12.04 -0.21
N ARG A 133 7.69 13.00 0.24
CA ARG A 133 7.38 13.94 1.33
C ARG A 133 7.62 15.41 1.00
N GLY A 134 7.61 15.76 -0.29
CA GLY A 134 7.73 17.14 -0.72
C GLY A 134 6.55 18.00 -0.25
N VAL A 135 6.84 19.20 0.25
CA VAL A 135 5.84 20.22 0.61
C VAL A 135 6.18 21.52 -0.10
N ARG A 136 5.30 21.96 -1.00
CA ARG A 136 5.48 23.20 -1.79
C ARG A 136 4.33 24.14 -1.47
N ILE A 137 4.63 25.35 -0.99
CA ILE A 137 3.65 26.36 -0.59
C ILE A 137 3.66 27.50 -1.61
N ASP A 138 2.51 27.77 -2.21
CA ASP A 138 2.25 28.99 -2.96
C ASP A 138 1.48 29.96 -2.06
N LYS A 139 2.22 30.91 -1.49
CA LYS A 139 1.67 31.93 -0.60
C LYS A 139 0.81 32.96 -1.32
N GLN A 140 1.06 33.21 -2.61
CA GLN A 140 0.31 34.21 -3.37
C GLN A 140 -1.12 33.73 -3.58
N ASN A 141 -1.27 32.44 -3.92
CA ASN A 141 -2.57 31.84 -4.17
C ASN A 141 -3.18 31.13 -2.95
N SER A 142 -2.49 31.14 -1.80
CA SER A 142 -2.90 30.39 -0.59
C SER A 142 -3.14 28.90 -0.86
N THR A 143 -2.26 28.27 -1.65
CA THR A 143 -2.35 26.84 -1.98
C THR A 143 -1.07 26.09 -1.60
N ALA A 144 -1.18 24.77 -1.48
CA ALA A 144 -0.06 23.90 -1.16
C ALA A 144 -0.16 22.59 -1.95
N TRP A 145 0.99 22.09 -2.40
CA TRP A 145 1.16 20.74 -2.93
C TRP A 145 1.94 19.92 -1.91
N VAL A 146 1.32 18.87 -1.41
CA VAL A 146 1.84 18.06 -0.30
C VAL A 146 1.85 16.60 -0.76
N ASP A 147 3.04 16.02 -0.84
CA ASP A 147 3.16 14.59 -1.18
C ASP A 147 2.62 13.73 -0.02
N SER A 148 1.99 12.60 -0.34
CA SER A 148 1.24 11.78 0.64
C SER A 148 2.08 11.19 1.78
N GLY A 149 3.40 11.10 1.63
CA GLY A 149 4.31 10.63 2.68
C GLY A 149 4.71 11.71 3.69
N ALA A 150 4.44 12.99 3.41
CA ALA A 150 4.72 14.07 4.34
C ALA A 150 3.87 13.91 5.62
N THR A 151 4.51 14.12 6.75
CA THR A 151 3.81 14.17 8.04
C THR A 151 3.11 15.52 8.22
N LEU A 152 2.07 15.56 9.05
CA LEU A 152 1.41 16.82 9.41
C LEU A 152 2.38 17.84 10.01
N GLY A 153 3.40 17.39 10.76
CA GLY A 153 4.43 18.27 11.32
C GLY A 153 5.24 18.99 10.25
N GLU A 154 5.67 18.28 9.19
CA GLU A 154 6.37 18.88 8.04
C GLU A 154 5.49 19.90 7.31
N LEU A 155 4.20 19.57 7.10
CA LEU A 155 3.24 20.50 6.49
C LEU A 155 3.06 21.77 7.33
N TYR A 156 2.80 21.62 8.63
CA TYR A 156 2.58 22.76 9.53
C TYR A 156 3.82 23.65 9.63
N TYR A 157 5.01 23.04 9.66
CA TYR A 157 6.28 23.75 9.61
C TYR A 157 6.43 24.57 8.32
N ALA A 158 6.13 23.96 7.16
CA ALA A 158 6.25 24.62 5.86
C ALA A 158 5.27 25.80 5.71
N VAL A 159 4.04 25.66 6.21
CA VAL A 159 3.03 26.74 6.21
C VAL A 159 3.37 27.82 7.23
N ARG A 160 4.24 27.53 8.21
CA ARG A 160 4.61 28.42 9.32
C ARG A 160 3.40 28.92 10.10
N LEU A 161 2.45 28.01 10.38
CA LEU A 161 1.26 28.34 11.15
C LEU A 161 1.60 28.85 12.56
N VAL A 162 2.74 28.41 13.11
CA VAL A 162 3.31 28.84 14.39
C VAL A 162 4.85 28.82 14.25
N PRO A 163 5.61 29.72 14.89
CA PRO A 163 7.07 29.60 14.97
C PRO A 163 7.46 28.26 15.59
N VAL A 164 8.07 27.38 14.81
CA VAL A 164 8.61 26.11 15.32
C VAL A 164 10.05 26.35 15.77
N PRO A 165 10.41 26.02 17.02
CA PRO A 165 11.79 26.15 17.49
C PRO A 165 12.77 25.35 16.61
N PRO A 166 14.04 25.75 16.52
CA PRO A 166 15.06 25.02 15.76
C PRO A 166 15.27 23.58 16.27
N THR A 167 14.84 23.27 17.49
CA THR A 167 14.91 21.93 18.09
C THR A 167 13.52 21.49 18.54
N VAL A 168 13.05 20.34 18.03
CA VAL A 168 11.83 19.68 18.49
C VAL A 168 12.20 18.26 18.93
N THR A 169 11.95 17.93 20.20
CA THR A 169 12.18 16.59 20.73
C THR A 169 10.87 15.82 20.75
N ALA A 170 10.79 14.74 19.97
CA ALA A 170 9.67 13.80 20.01
C ALA A 170 10.19 12.42 20.40
N PHE A 171 9.61 11.83 21.44
CA PHE A 171 9.90 10.46 21.85
C PHE A 171 8.60 9.70 22.05
N ARG A 172 8.67 8.39 21.87
CA ARG A 172 7.55 7.50 22.06
C ARG A 172 8.02 6.29 22.83
N ILE A 173 7.33 5.99 23.93
CA ILE A 173 7.64 4.85 24.78
C ILE A 173 6.47 3.86 24.64
N PRO A 174 6.63 2.75 23.90
CA PRO A 174 5.66 1.67 23.93
C PRO A 174 5.82 0.87 25.23
N VAL A 175 4.73 0.66 25.95
CA VAL A 175 4.68 -0.13 27.20
C VAL A 175 3.55 -1.16 27.05
N THR A 176 3.82 -2.43 27.30
CA THR A 176 2.79 -3.47 27.33
C THR A 176 2.17 -3.62 28.71
N VAL A 177 1.07 -4.37 28.83
CA VAL A 177 0.48 -4.67 30.15
C VAL A 177 1.49 -5.39 31.05
N ASP A 178 2.27 -6.31 30.49
CA ASP A 178 3.30 -7.06 31.22
C ASP A 178 4.49 -6.17 31.62
N ASP A 179 4.77 -5.10 30.86
CA ASP A 179 5.78 -4.08 31.19
C ASP A 179 5.29 -3.03 32.21
N GLY A 180 4.07 -3.19 32.75
CA GLY A 180 3.50 -2.24 33.72
C GLY A 180 2.77 -1.05 33.09
N ALA A 181 2.11 -1.22 31.93
CA ALA A 181 1.33 -0.14 31.30
C ALA A 181 0.23 0.45 32.21
N VAL A 182 -0.35 -0.36 33.10
CA VAL A 182 -1.35 0.10 34.07
C VAL A 182 -0.73 1.10 35.05
N ASP A 183 0.46 0.80 35.57
CA ASP A 183 1.19 1.69 36.48
C ASP A 183 1.62 2.97 35.76
N ALA A 184 2.11 2.85 34.53
CA ALA A 184 2.49 3.99 33.71
C ALA A 184 1.33 4.95 33.49
N VAL A 185 0.11 4.45 33.22
CA VAL A 185 -1.06 5.32 33.06
C VAL A 185 -1.59 5.82 34.39
N THR A 186 -1.55 5.03 35.45
CA THR A 186 -1.95 5.49 36.78
C THR A 186 -1.07 6.68 37.19
N ARG A 187 0.24 6.56 36.99
CA ARG A 187 1.18 7.66 37.22
C ARG A 187 0.97 8.84 36.28
N TRP A 188 0.58 8.59 35.04
CA TRP A 188 0.23 9.65 34.08
C TRP A 188 -0.86 10.58 34.61
N GLN A 189 -1.85 10.07 35.34
CA GLN A 189 -2.93 10.88 35.92
C GLN A 189 -2.41 11.91 36.94
N GLU A 190 -1.32 11.59 37.63
CA GLU A 190 -0.69 12.49 38.63
C GLU A 190 0.32 13.43 37.99
N VAL A 191 1.05 12.98 36.97
CA VAL A 191 2.12 13.76 36.33
C VAL A 191 1.58 14.74 35.30
N ALA A 192 0.58 14.35 34.50
CA ALA A 192 0.10 15.17 33.38
C ALA A 192 -0.32 16.59 33.77
N PRO A 193 -1.01 16.83 34.91
CA PRO A 193 -1.38 18.19 35.33
C PRO A 193 -0.21 19.08 35.75
N ALA A 194 0.96 18.49 36.07
CA ALA A 194 2.16 19.21 36.49
C ALA A 194 3.14 19.49 35.33
N LEU A 195 2.81 19.04 34.11
CA LEU A 195 3.65 19.26 32.93
C LEU A 195 3.52 20.70 32.42
N PRO A 196 4.57 21.25 31.79
CA PRO A 196 4.49 22.53 31.10
C PRO A 196 3.41 22.55 30.01
N ASP A 197 2.73 23.69 29.86
CA ASP A 197 1.66 23.87 28.86
C ASP A 197 2.14 23.76 27.40
N ASP A 198 3.44 23.93 27.15
CA ASP A 198 4.05 23.81 25.84
C ASP A 198 4.45 22.37 25.47
N LEU A 199 4.21 21.40 26.37
CA LEU A 199 4.52 19.99 26.15
C LEU A 199 3.29 19.22 25.67
N PHE A 200 3.27 18.86 24.37
CA PHE A 200 2.24 17.96 23.83
C PHE A 200 2.56 16.50 24.18
N ILE A 201 1.75 15.88 25.03
CA ILE A 201 1.84 14.44 25.30
C ILE A 201 0.53 13.73 24.99
N ARG A 202 0.64 12.52 24.44
CA ARG A 202 -0.49 11.63 24.17
C ARG A 202 -0.20 10.25 24.75
N ALA A 203 -1.02 9.82 25.70
CA ALA A 203 -1.15 8.42 26.08
C ALA A 203 -2.27 7.78 25.26
N TYR A 204 -2.06 6.57 24.76
CA TYR A 204 -3.04 5.88 23.91
C TYR A 204 -3.12 4.40 24.27
N PHE A 205 -4.34 3.95 24.56
CA PHE A 205 -4.65 2.55 24.85
C PHE A 205 -5.26 1.89 23.63
N ASN A 206 -4.63 0.81 23.18
CA ASN A 206 -5.22 -0.07 22.17
C ASN A 206 -6.08 -1.11 22.87
N TYR A 207 -7.40 -0.94 22.87
CA TYR A 207 -8.30 -2.04 23.20
C TYR A 207 -8.36 -3.04 22.05
N ARG A 208 -8.60 -4.31 22.41
CA ARG A 208 -8.56 -5.46 21.51
C ARG A 208 -9.95 -5.71 20.91
N ASP A 209 -10.40 -4.84 20.03
CA ASP A 209 -11.58 -5.09 19.18
C ASP A 209 -11.11 -5.21 17.72
N LEU A 210 -10.79 -6.44 17.28
CA LEU A 210 -9.96 -6.69 16.07
C LEU A 210 -10.77 -6.95 14.81
N ASP A 211 -12.03 -6.60 14.89
CA ASP A 211 -13.08 -6.89 13.94
C ASP A 211 -14.05 -5.69 13.82
N LEU A 212 -13.69 -4.55 14.41
CA LEU A 212 -14.32 -3.28 14.09
C LEU A 212 -14.25 -3.05 12.59
N GLY A 213 -15.38 -2.78 11.97
CA GLY A 213 -15.42 -2.41 10.56
C GLY A 213 -15.15 -3.53 9.57
N GLU A 214 -14.79 -4.76 9.98
CA GLU A 214 -14.43 -5.80 9.01
C GLU A 214 -15.65 -6.25 8.22
N ASN A 215 -15.49 -6.30 6.90
CA ASN A 215 -16.50 -6.85 6.03
C ASN A 215 -16.58 -8.37 6.16
N VAL A 216 -17.82 -8.90 6.14
CA VAL A 216 -18.03 -10.33 5.94
C VAL A 216 -17.56 -10.72 4.54
N VAL A 217 -16.69 -11.73 4.46
CA VAL A 217 -16.10 -12.20 3.20
C VAL A 217 -16.59 -13.61 2.88
N VAL A 218 -17.08 -13.80 1.65
CA VAL A 218 -17.51 -15.10 1.12
C VAL A 218 -16.69 -15.39 -0.14
N GLY A 219 -15.96 -16.52 -0.17
CA GLY A 219 -15.12 -16.88 -1.31
C GLY A 219 -13.97 -15.90 -1.59
N ASN A 220 -13.41 -15.28 -0.55
CA ASN A 220 -12.33 -14.27 -0.64
C ASN A 220 -12.73 -12.95 -1.33
N VAL A 221 -14.04 -12.67 -1.43
CA VAL A 221 -14.61 -11.44 -1.97
C VAL A 221 -15.56 -10.82 -0.93
N SER A 222 -15.44 -9.51 -0.74
CA SER A 222 -16.40 -8.70 0.02
C SER A 222 -17.45 -8.13 -0.93
N SER A 223 -18.70 -7.98 -0.47
CA SER A 223 -19.79 -7.42 -1.27
C SER A 223 -20.25 -6.06 -0.74
N TYR A 224 -20.88 -5.26 -1.61
CA TYR A 224 -21.50 -4.00 -1.22
C TYR A 224 -22.43 -4.16 0.00
N ASP A 225 -23.27 -5.20 0.01
CA ASP A 225 -24.19 -5.46 1.13
C ASP A 225 -23.46 -5.83 2.43
N ALA A 226 -22.37 -6.60 2.33
CA ALA A 226 -21.55 -6.93 3.50
C ALA A 226 -20.88 -5.68 4.09
N GLY A 227 -20.40 -4.77 3.24
CA GLY A 227 -19.78 -3.52 3.68
C GLY A 227 -20.75 -2.45 4.16
N LYS A 228 -22.03 -2.55 3.79
CA LYS A 228 -23.08 -1.58 4.16
C LYS A 228 -23.21 -1.38 5.67
N VAL A 229 -23.06 -2.45 6.46
CA VAL A 229 -23.22 -2.45 7.93
C VAL A 229 -22.36 -1.39 8.62
N TRP A 230 -21.13 -1.21 8.15
CA TRP A 230 -20.19 -0.22 8.67
C TRP A 230 -20.04 0.99 7.74
N GLY A 231 -20.13 0.76 6.43
CA GLY A 231 -20.03 1.80 5.42
C GLY A 231 -21.05 2.92 5.61
N GLU A 232 -22.31 2.60 5.91
CA GLU A 232 -23.34 3.62 6.16
C GLU A 232 -23.16 4.35 7.50
N LYS A 233 -22.53 3.71 8.50
CA LYS A 233 -22.22 4.36 9.78
C LYS A 233 -21.13 5.41 9.63
N TYR A 234 -20.08 5.10 8.85
CA TYR A 234 -18.94 5.99 8.62
C TYR A 234 -19.19 7.03 7.53
N PHE A 235 -19.69 6.61 6.37
CA PHE A 235 -19.81 7.46 5.18
C PHE A 235 -21.21 8.03 4.98
N ARG A 236 -22.19 7.61 5.81
CA ARG A 236 -23.59 8.05 5.73
C ARG A 236 -24.13 7.82 4.31
N ASP A 237 -24.93 8.75 3.81
CA ASP A 237 -25.56 8.71 2.49
C ASP A 237 -24.55 8.68 1.33
N ASN A 238 -23.25 8.93 1.59
CA ASN A 238 -22.21 8.85 0.56
C ASN A 238 -21.77 7.42 0.26
N TYR A 239 -22.09 6.42 1.09
CA TYR A 239 -21.55 5.06 0.94
C TYR A 239 -21.81 4.48 -0.46
N LYS A 240 -23.05 4.57 -0.96
CA LYS A 240 -23.40 4.11 -2.30
C LYS A 240 -22.59 4.82 -3.39
N ARG A 241 -22.45 6.14 -3.31
CA ARG A 241 -21.69 6.93 -4.30
C ARG A 241 -20.21 6.55 -4.30
N LEU A 242 -19.63 6.28 -3.13
CA LEU A 242 -18.25 5.82 -3.00
C LEU A 242 -18.07 4.41 -3.56
N ALA A 243 -19.01 3.49 -3.33
CA ALA A 243 -18.97 2.14 -3.88
C ALA A 243 -19.08 2.14 -5.42
N MET A 244 -19.94 3.00 -5.98
CA MET A 244 -20.03 3.20 -7.44
C MET A 244 -18.74 3.78 -8.00
N ALA A 245 -18.20 4.83 -7.39
CA ALA A 245 -16.93 5.42 -7.80
C ALA A 245 -15.80 4.38 -7.76
N LYS A 246 -15.74 3.53 -6.73
CA LYS A 246 -14.79 2.42 -6.68
C LYS A 246 -15.03 1.40 -7.79
N GLY A 247 -16.28 1.07 -8.13
CA GLY A 247 -16.62 0.22 -9.26
C GLY A 247 -16.15 0.76 -10.61
N GLU A 248 -16.07 2.08 -10.76
CA GLU A 248 -15.54 2.72 -11.97
C GLU A 248 -14.00 2.70 -12.02
N ILE A 249 -13.32 3.02 -10.91
CA ILE A 249 -11.85 3.19 -10.89
C ILE A 249 -11.06 1.92 -10.56
N ASP A 250 -11.67 0.97 -9.85
CA ASP A 250 -11.07 -0.28 -9.38
C ASP A 250 -12.09 -1.44 -9.41
N PRO A 251 -12.60 -1.81 -10.61
CA PRO A 251 -13.67 -2.80 -10.76
C PRO A 251 -13.29 -4.20 -10.25
N ASP A 252 -12.00 -4.55 -10.27
CA ASP A 252 -11.49 -5.85 -9.80
C ASP A 252 -11.22 -5.89 -8.28
N ASP A 253 -11.52 -4.79 -7.58
CA ASP A 253 -11.26 -4.60 -6.16
C ASP A 253 -9.79 -4.86 -5.79
N TYR A 254 -8.85 -4.38 -6.61
CA TYR A 254 -7.42 -4.63 -6.42
C TYR A 254 -6.89 -3.97 -5.16
N PHE A 255 -7.33 -2.74 -4.88
CA PHE A 255 -7.01 -2.04 -3.64
C PHE A 255 -8.06 -2.36 -2.59
N ARG A 256 -7.84 -3.45 -1.86
CA ARG A 256 -8.74 -3.89 -0.79
C ARG A 256 -8.00 -4.36 0.45
N ASN A 257 -8.65 -4.16 1.57
CA ASN A 257 -8.34 -4.68 2.88
C ASN A 257 -9.66 -5.00 3.61
N GLU A 258 -9.55 -5.45 4.85
CA GLU A 258 -10.63 -5.91 5.70
C GLU A 258 -11.77 -4.87 5.88
N GLN A 259 -11.47 -3.57 5.82
CA GLN A 259 -12.42 -2.47 6.00
C GLN A 259 -12.70 -1.67 4.71
N SER A 260 -12.25 -2.13 3.55
CA SER A 260 -12.41 -1.40 2.30
C SER A 260 -13.87 -1.33 1.86
N ILE A 261 -14.28 -0.24 1.21
CA ILE A 261 -15.56 -0.16 0.53
C ILE A 261 -15.52 -1.13 -0.65
N PRO A 262 -16.42 -2.12 -0.79
CA PRO A 262 -16.43 -3.00 -1.96
C PRO A 262 -17.02 -2.27 -3.18
N PRO A 263 -16.55 -2.56 -4.41
CA PRO A 263 -17.06 -1.91 -5.60
C PRO A 263 -18.51 -2.30 -5.90
N LEU A 264 -19.31 -1.34 -6.35
CA LEU A 264 -20.64 -1.56 -6.89
C LEU A 264 -20.62 -1.24 -8.39
N GLY A 265 -20.89 -2.26 -9.22
CA GLY A 265 -20.91 -2.11 -10.67
C GLY A 265 -22.13 -1.32 -11.17
N PRO A 266 -22.06 -0.71 -12.38
CA PRO A 266 -23.19 0.00 -12.96
C PRO A 266 -24.36 -0.97 -13.21
N GLY A 267 -25.50 -0.73 -12.54
CA GLY A 267 -26.74 -1.49 -12.74
C GLY A 267 -27.11 -2.51 -11.65
N LYS A 268 -26.42 -2.50 -10.49
CA LYS A 268 -26.80 -3.24 -9.28
C LYS A 268 -27.28 -2.31 -8.17
#